data_AF-A0A2D5CPE1-F1
#
_entry.id   AF-A0A2D5CPE1-F1
#
_cell.length_a   1.000
_cell.length_b   1.000
_cell.length_c   1.000
_cell.angle_alpha   90.00
_cell.angle_beta   90.00
_cell.angle_gamma   90.00
#
_symmetry.space_group_name_H-M   'P 1'
#
loop_
_entity.id
_entity.type
_entity.pdbx_description
1 polymer ?
#
loop_
_entity_poly.entity_id
_entity_poly.type
_entity_poly.pdbx_seq_one_letter_code
_entity_poly.pdbx_strand_id
1 'polypeptide(L)'
;MTALTPQDTAEYIAQSAQNAWTVPGLPSDIALRPIKTIGVIGAGTMGGGIAMNFATAGLHVKIVETTQEALDRGLSVVRGHYQRSADKGRFPQSEVEARMGRFEGCLAIADLAGCDLIIEAVFEEMDLKRKIFTEIDRIAKPGAILATNTSALDIDAIAAMTSRPQDVIGLHFFSPANVMKLLEIVRADHTGDAIVATCMALAKTINKTAVLVGVCPGFTGNRILFKRQAQALKLLHQGVMPWEVDAALNSFGFRMGPFQMADLAGLDLGWSKGITTKNPIRDALCELDRRGQKTMAGYYDYDATRTPTPSPVSAQVIKRVTGANPVSMPPQTIIETCIYPMINEALKILEENKVQRPSDIDVIWLNGYGWPADKGGPMCYGDRIGAATILAKMQQLGDEDDAFSPAKLLETLAKSGERFVDIDTGGLKTGRPS
;
A
#
# COMPACT_ATOMS: atom_id res chain seq x y z
N MET A 1 9.79 8.65 30.30
CA MET A 1 10.66 7.70 29.58
C MET A 1 11.68 8.48 28.77
N THR A 2 12.93 8.04 28.76
CA THR A 2 14.02 8.65 27.98
C THR A 2 13.71 8.51 26.49
N ALA A 3 13.87 9.58 25.71
CA ALA A 3 13.70 9.52 24.25
C ALA A 3 14.68 8.52 23.63
N LEU A 4 14.19 7.68 22.71
CA LEU A 4 15.03 6.73 21.98
C LEU A 4 16.14 7.48 21.24
N THR A 5 17.39 7.01 21.40
CA THR A 5 18.52 7.56 20.65
C THR A 5 18.42 7.16 19.17
N PRO A 6 19.16 7.82 18.25
CA PRO A 6 19.25 7.38 16.87
C PRO A 6 19.74 5.93 16.73
N GLN A 7 20.63 5.48 17.62
CA GLN A 7 21.10 4.10 17.65
C GLN A 7 19.98 3.13 18.05
N ASP A 8 19.25 3.42 19.14
CA ASP A 8 18.12 2.58 19.57
C ASP A 8 17.06 2.46 18.46
N THR A 9 16.86 3.53 17.70
CA THR A 9 15.92 3.55 16.57
C THR A 9 16.39 2.66 15.43
N ALA A 10 17.68 2.71 15.07
CA ALA A 10 18.24 1.85 14.03
C ALA A 10 18.19 0.37 14.42
N GLU A 11 18.51 0.05 15.68
CA GLU A 11 18.42 -1.30 16.23
C GLU A 11 16.96 -1.80 16.23
N TYR A 12 16.02 -0.96 16.64
CA TYR A 12 14.58 -1.26 16.54
C TYR A 12 14.14 -1.58 15.11
N ILE A 13 14.54 -0.77 14.12
CA ILE A 13 14.20 -1.00 12.71
C ILE A 13 14.77 -2.33 12.23
N ALA A 14 16.05 -2.61 12.53
CA ALA A 14 16.71 -3.84 12.11
C ALA A 14 16.02 -5.07 12.71
N GLN A 15 15.69 -5.03 14.01
CA GLN A 15 14.97 -6.10 14.69
C GLN A 15 13.55 -6.27 14.13
N SER A 16 12.85 -5.17 13.86
CA SER A 16 11.50 -5.17 13.27
C SER A 16 11.49 -5.84 11.89
N ALA A 17 12.48 -5.54 11.05
CA ALA A 17 12.62 -6.17 9.73
C ALA A 17 12.90 -7.69 9.83
N GLN A 18 13.62 -8.15 10.86
CA GLN A 18 13.80 -9.58 11.11
C GLN A 18 12.51 -10.22 11.61
N ASN A 19 11.84 -9.57 12.56
CA ASN A 19 10.62 -10.05 13.20
C ASN A 19 9.48 -10.26 12.19
N ALA A 20 9.35 -9.39 11.19
CA ALA A 20 8.34 -9.48 10.14
C ALA A 20 8.36 -10.82 9.37
N TRP A 21 9.50 -11.51 9.32
CA TRP A 21 9.63 -12.82 8.67
C TRP A 21 9.14 -13.99 9.51
N THR A 22 8.98 -13.79 10.82
CA THR A 22 8.47 -14.81 11.74
C THR A 22 6.95 -14.68 11.78
N VAL A 23 6.22 -15.75 11.49
CA VAL A 23 4.76 -15.78 11.63
C VAL A 23 4.41 -16.72 12.79
N PRO A 24 4.00 -16.19 13.97
CA PRO A 24 3.60 -17.04 15.08
C PRO A 24 2.46 -17.98 14.70
N GLY A 25 2.52 -19.21 15.20
CA GLY A 25 1.50 -20.24 14.95
C GLY A 25 1.70 -21.07 13.68
N LEU A 26 2.65 -20.74 12.80
CA LEU A 26 3.01 -21.64 11.69
C LEU A 26 3.93 -22.77 12.18
N PRO A 27 3.65 -24.04 11.85
CA PRO A 27 4.58 -25.15 12.11
C PRO A 27 5.93 -24.92 11.42
N SER A 28 7.03 -25.21 12.11
CA SER A 28 8.40 -25.02 11.57
C SER A 28 8.76 -26.00 10.45
N ASP A 29 8.10 -27.15 10.40
CA ASP A 29 8.26 -28.22 9.42
C ASP A 29 7.21 -28.18 8.30
N ILE A 30 6.44 -27.10 8.19
CA ILE A 30 5.38 -26.98 7.20
C ILE A 30 5.94 -27.11 5.77
N ALA A 31 5.39 -28.06 5.01
CA ALA A 31 5.80 -28.27 3.63
C ALA A 31 5.36 -27.10 2.74
N LEU A 32 6.32 -26.43 2.11
CA LEU A 32 6.06 -25.34 1.16
C LEU A 32 5.62 -25.91 -0.19
N ARG A 33 4.71 -25.21 -0.88
CA ARG A 33 4.32 -25.55 -2.25
C ARG A 33 5.43 -25.09 -3.22
N PRO A 34 5.96 -25.98 -4.09
CA PRO A 34 6.95 -25.57 -5.08
C PRO A 34 6.36 -24.59 -6.09
N ILE A 35 6.99 -23.42 -6.26
CA ILE A 35 6.59 -22.41 -7.26
C ILE A 35 7.67 -22.30 -8.32
N LYS A 36 7.35 -22.67 -9.57
CA LYS A 36 8.26 -22.61 -10.73
C LYS A 36 7.70 -21.74 -11.85
N THR A 37 6.39 -21.79 -12.07
CA THR A 37 5.69 -21.03 -13.11
C THR A 37 4.60 -20.16 -12.51
N ILE A 38 4.65 -18.86 -12.82
CA ILE A 38 3.70 -17.86 -12.31
C ILE A 38 2.82 -17.40 -13.46
N GLY A 39 1.50 -17.41 -13.25
CA GLY A 39 0.55 -16.72 -14.11
C GLY A 39 0.27 -15.32 -13.57
N VAL A 40 0.25 -14.31 -14.43
CA VAL A 40 -0.17 -12.94 -14.08
C VAL A 40 -1.29 -12.52 -15.03
N ILE A 41 -2.43 -12.12 -14.47
CA ILE A 41 -3.58 -11.65 -15.25
C ILE A 41 -3.59 -10.13 -15.27
N GLY A 42 -3.45 -9.57 -16.48
CA GLY A 42 -3.31 -8.14 -16.75
C GLY A 42 -1.86 -7.76 -17.05
N ALA A 43 -1.62 -7.08 -18.18
CA ALA A 43 -0.29 -6.64 -18.62
C ALA A 43 -0.05 -5.13 -18.39
N GLY A 44 -0.91 -4.47 -17.62
CA GLY A 44 -0.78 -3.06 -17.25
C GLY A 44 0.38 -2.77 -16.29
N THR A 45 0.43 -1.54 -15.75
CA THR A 45 1.52 -1.08 -14.87
C THR A 45 1.82 -2.02 -13.71
N MET A 46 0.78 -2.48 -12.99
CA MET A 46 0.94 -3.40 -11.87
C MET A 46 1.33 -4.80 -12.34
N GLY A 47 0.56 -5.41 -13.25
CA GLY A 47 0.84 -6.76 -13.73
C GLY A 47 2.22 -6.93 -14.35
N GLY A 48 2.65 -6.01 -15.23
CA GLY A 48 4.00 -6.00 -15.78
C GLY A 48 5.07 -5.85 -14.70
N GLY A 49 4.89 -4.94 -13.75
CA GLY A 49 5.81 -4.74 -12.63
C GLY A 49 5.89 -5.95 -11.69
N ILE A 50 4.77 -6.61 -11.41
CA ILE A 50 4.69 -7.85 -10.61
C ILE A 50 5.44 -8.96 -11.34
N ALA A 51 5.14 -9.19 -12.61
CA ALA A 51 5.78 -10.19 -13.46
C ALA A 51 7.31 -10.01 -13.51
N MET A 52 7.79 -8.77 -13.57
CA MET A 52 9.22 -8.46 -13.51
C MET A 52 9.93 -8.95 -12.24
N ASN A 53 9.25 -8.98 -11.09
CA ASN A 53 9.86 -9.46 -9.85
C ASN A 53 10.21 -10.96 -9.96
N PHE A 54 9.27 -11.75 -10.49
CA PHE A 54 9.45 -13.19 -10.67
C PHE A 54 10.47 -13.52 -11.78
N ALA A 55 10.38 -12.87 -12.94
CA ALA A 55 11.32 -13.10 -14.03
C ALA A 55 12.75 -12.69 -13.67
N THR A 56 12.93 -11.65 -12.85
CA THR A 56 14.24 -11.24 -12.32
C THR A 56 14.81 -12.29 -11.35
N ALA A 57 13.95 -12.96 -10.58
CA ALA A 57 14.34 -14.05 -9.69
C ALA A 57 14.58 -15.39 -10.41
N GLY A 58 14.47 -15.42 -11.75
CA GLY A 58 14.74 -16.61 -12.56
C GLY A 58 13.53 -17.52 -12.79
N LEU A 59 12.33 -17.10 -12.39
CA LEU A 59 11.11 -17.89 -12.53
C LEU A 59 10.43 -17.64 -13.87
N HIS A 60 9.72 -18.63 -14.40
CA HIS A 60 8.94 -18.50 -15.63
C HIS A 60 7.62 -17.78 -15.35
N VAL A 61 7.26 -16.84 -16.23
CA VAL A 61 6.06 -16.03 -16.07
C VAL A 61 5.20 -16.09 -17.32
N LYS A 62 3.96 -16.56 -17.18
CA LYS A 62 2.91 -16.41 -18.18
C LYS A 62 2.13 -15.14 -17.87
N ILE A 63 2.00 -14.22 -18.81
CA ILE A 63 1.24 -12.97 -18.63
C ILE A 63 0.08 -12.92 -19.62
N VAL A 64 -1.13 -12.83 -19.09
CA VAL A 64 -2.38 -12.83 -19.88
C VAL A 64 -2.90 -11.43 -20.04
N GLU A 65 -3.33 -11.10 -21.25
CA GLU A 65 -4.07 -9.88 -21.56
C GLU A 65 -5.18 -10.18 -22.58
N THR A 66 -6.20 -9.33 -22.61
CA THR A 66 -7.42 -9.50 -23.44
C THR A 66 -7.21 -9.31 -24.94
N THR A 67 -6.17 -8.58 -25.34
CA THR A 67 -5.87 -8.27 -26.75
C THR A 67 -4.35 -8.33 -26.99
N GLN A 68 -3.94 -8.72 -28.20
CA GLN A 68 -2.53 -8.78 -28.57
C GLN A 68 -1.88 -7.40 -28.47
N GLU A 69 -2.59 -6.35 -28.86
CA GLU A 69 -2.07 -4.99 -28.82
C GLU A 69 -1.80 -4.54 -27.38
N ALA A 70 -2.65 -4.90 -26.41
CA ALA A 70 -2.43 -4.58 -25.00
C ALA A 70 -1.29 -5.41 -24.40
N LEU A 71 -1.19 -6.69 -24.77
CA LEU A 71 -0.09 -7.58 -24.38
C LEU A 71 1.26 -7.03 -24.85
N ASP A 72 1.37 -6.70 -26.13
CA ASP A 72 2.59 -6.17 -26.74
C ASP A 72 3.01 -4.85 -26.11
N ARG A 73 2.04 -3.96 -25.84
CA ARG A 73 2.31 -2.71 -25.10
C ARG A 73 2.87 -2.98 -23.71
N GLY A 74 2.26 -3.89 -22.95
CA GLY A 74 2.70 -4.26 -21.61
C GLY A 74 4.13 -4.83 -21.60
N LEU A 75 4.40 -5.80 -22.48
CA LEU A 75 5.72 -6.41 -22.63
C LEU A 75 6.79 -5.42 -23.12
N SER A 76 6.42 -4.48 -24.00
CA SER A 76 7.31 -3.39 -24.42
C SER A 76 7.69 -2.47 -23.25
N VAL A 77 6.73 -2.13 -22.38
CA VAL A 77 7.01 -1.36 -21.15
C VAL A 77 7.95 -2.11 -20.22
N VAL A 78 7.72 -3.40 -20.01
CA VAL A 78 8.59 -4.29 -19.22
C VAL A 78 10.02 -4.30 -19.76
N ARG A 79 10.18 -4.55 -21.06
CA ARG A 79 11.48 -4.49 -21.75
C ARG A 79 12.15 -3.13 -21.55
N GLY A 80 11.41 -2.03 -21.71
CA GLY A 80 11.92 -0.68 -21.49
C GLY A 80 12.41 -0.44 -20.05
N HIS A 81 11.76 -1.03 -19.03
CA HIS A 81 12.26 -0.96 -17.66
C HIS A 81 13.55 -1.75 -17.45
N TYR A 82 13.67 -2.94 -18.04
CA TYR A 82 14.93 -3.70 -17.99
C TYR A 82 16.05 -2.96 -18.72
N GLN A 83 15.80 -2.45 -19.93
CA GLN A 83 16.76 -1.71 -20.72
C GLN A 83 17.31 -0.51 -19.94
N ARG A 84 16.43 0.34 -19.40
CA ARG A 84 16.83 1.49 -18.57
C ARG A 84 17.67 1.11 -17.35
N SER A 85 17.45 -0.08 -16.78
CA SER A 85 18.22 -0.55 -15.64
C SER A 85 19.61 -1.05 -16.07
N ALA A 86 19.69 -1.76 -17.20
CA ALA A 86 20.94 -2.19 -17.81
C ALA A 86 21.80 -1.01 -18.28
N ASP A 87 21.19 -0.01 -18.91
CA ASP A 87 21.86 1.21 -19.36
C ASP A 87 22.48 2.00 -18.19
N LYS A 88 21.88 1.88 -17.00
CA LYS A 88 22.40 2.45 -15.73
C LYS A 88 23.40 1.54 -15.02
N GLY A 89 23.84 0.45 -15.67
CA GLY A 89 24.83 -0.49 -15.11
C GLY A 89 24.32 -1.32 -13.94
N ARG A 90 23.00 -1.45 -13.73
CA ARG A 90 22.45 -2.28 -12.63
C ARG A 90 22.68 -3.78 -12.88
N PHE A 91 22.80 -4.19 -14.14
CA PHE A 91 23.15 -5.53 -14.60
C PHE A 91 23.61 -5.48 -16.08
N PRO A 92 24.28 -6.52 -16.61
CA PRO A 92 24.76 -6.55 -18.00
C PRO A 92 23.64 -6.48 -19.05
N GLN A 93 23.91 -5.95 -20.24
CA GLN A 93 22.92 -5.86 -21.33
C GLN A 93 22.33 -7.23 -21.74
N SER A 94 23.13 -8.30 -21.67
CA SER A 94 22.68 -9.67 -21.97
C SER A 94 21.58 -10.18 -21.02
N GLU A 95 21.48 -9.64 -19.80
CA GLU A 95 20.43 -9.99 -18.85
C GLU A 95 19.05 -9.47 -19.26
N VAL A 96 18.96 -8.47 -20.15
CA VAL A 96 17.67 -7.99 -20.68
C VAL A 96 16.97 -9.12 -21.43
N GLU A 97 17.64 -9.73 -22.41
CA GLU A 97 17.07 -10.85 -23.17
C GLU A 97 16.87 -12.09 -22.30
N ALA A 98 17.78 -12.37 -21.37
CA ALA A 98 17.62 -13.51 -20.45
C ALA A 98 16.37 -13.39 -19.58
N ARG A 99 16.04 -12.17 -19.12
CA ARG A 99 14.81 -11.92 -18.35
C ARG A 99 13.58 -11.90 -19.23
N MET A 100 13.64 -11.26 -20.40
CA MET A 100 12.54 -11.25 -21.36
C MET A 100 12.19 -12.67 -21.84
N GLY A 101 13.18 -13.54 -22.03
CA GLY A 101 13.00 -14.94 -22.41
C GLY A 101 12.31 -15.81 -21.35
N ARG A 102 12.04 -15.29 -20.15
CA ARG A 102 11.24 -15.96 -19.12
C ARG A 102 9.75 -15.61 -19.20
N PHE A 103 9.37 -14.64 -20.02
CA PHE A 103 7.99 -14.25 -20.24
C PHE A 103 7.38 -15.05 -21.39
N GLU A 104 6.19 -15.57 -21.15
CA GLU A 104 5.31 -16.13 -22.17
C GLU A 104 4.05 -15.26 -22.20
N GLY A 105 3.81 -14.58 -23.32
CA GLY A 105 2.58 -13.80 -23.51
C GLY A 105 1.41 -14.71 -23.90
N CYS A 106 0.27 -14.54 -23.25
CA CYS A 106 -0.92 -15.35 -23.45
C CYS A 106 -2.15 -14.47 -23.67
N LEU A 107 -3.15 -14.99 -24.38
CA LEU A 107 -4.42 -14.28 -24.64
C LEU A 107 -5.63 -14.93 -23.96
N ALA A 108 -5.47 -16.14 -23.43
CA ALA A 108 -6.54 -16.84 -22.71
C ALA A 108 -6.13 -17.15 -21.27
N ILE A 109 -7.05 -16.94 -20.33
CA ILE A 109 -6.84 -17.34 -18.92
C ILE A 109 -6.59 -18.86 -18.81
N ALA A 110 -7.15 -19.67 -19.71
CA ALA A 110 -6.93 -21.11 -19.77
C ALA A 110 -5.45 -21.49 -19.97
N ASP A 111 -4.63 -20.62 -20.57
CA ASP A 111 -3.19 -20.85 -20.76
C ASP A 111 -2.41 -20.88 -19.43
N LEU A 112 -3.04 -20.45 -18.33
CA LEU A 112 -2.51 -20.44 -16.97
C LEU A 112 -2.77 -21.74 -16.19
N ALA A 113 -3.47 -22.73 -16.77
CA ALA A 113 -3.87 -23.96 -16.07
C ALA A 113 -2.70 -24.71 -15.42
N GLY A 114 -1.51 -24.63 -16.03
CA GLY A 114 -0.28 -25.27 -15.55
C GLY A 114 0.52 -24.49 -14.50
N CYS A 115 0.16 -23.24 -14.20
CA CYS A 115 0.90 -22.38 -13.27
C CYS A 115 0.78 -22.86 -11.81
N ASP A 116 1.84 -22.66 -11.02
CA ASP A 116 1.86 -22.98 -9.58
C ASP A 116 1.25 -21.87 -8.73
N LEU A 117 1.35 -20.63 -9.21
CA LEU A 117 0.78 -19.42 -8.62
C LEU A 117 0.15 -18.59 -9.73
N ILE A 118 -1.10 -18.16 -9.56
CA ILE A 118 -1.79 -17.24 -10.47
C ILE A 118 -2.11 -15.96 -9.72
N ILE A 119 -1.63 -14.81 -10.20
CA ILE A 119 -1.82 -13.50 -9.58
C ILE A 119 -2.72 -12.64 -10.47
N GLU A 120 -3.87 -12.25 -9.95
CA GLU A 120 -4.76 -11.29 -10.58
C GLU A 120 -4.30 -9.85 -10.28
N ALA A 121 -4.10 -9.05 -11.32
CA ALA A 121 -3.67 -7.64 -11.24
C ALA A 121 -4.45 -6.75 -12.23
N VAL A 122 -5.77 -6.97 -12.33
CA VAL A 122 -6.70 -6.19 -13.14
C VAL A 122 -7.37 -5.08 -12.33
N PHE A 123 -8.33 -4.38 -12.94
CA PHE A 123 -9.07 -3.30 -12.31
C PHE A 123 -9.74 -3.69 -10.98
N GLU A 124 -9.86 -2.71 -10.09
CA GLU A 124 -10.35 -2.86 -8.72
C GLU A 124 -11.89 -2.92 -8.68
N GLU A 125 -12.46 -3.94 -9.32
CA GLU A 125 -13.91 -4.13 -9.43
C GLU A 125 -14.30 -5.55 -9.00
N MET A 126 -15.19 -5.67 -8.01
CA MET A 126 -15.55 -6.97 -7.42
C MET A 126 -16.19 -7.92 -8.43
N ASP A 127 -17.04 -7.42 -9.34
CA ASP A 127 -17.68 -8.24 -10.37
C ASP A 127 -16.68 -8.77 -11.40
N LEU A 128 -15.64 -7.98 -11.72
CA LEU A 128 -14.57 -8.44 -12.60
C LEU A 128 -13.72 -9.51 -11.91
N LYS A 129 -13.33 -9.27 -10.65
CA LYS A 129 -12.58 -10.25 -9.86
C LYS A 129 -13.38 -11.53 -9.66
N ARG A 130 -14.70 -11.46 -9.47
CA ARG A 130 -15.58 -12.62 -9.43
C ARG A 130 -15.47 -13.48 -10.68
N LYS A 131 -15.63 -12.86 -11.85
CA LYS A 131 -15.52 -13.58 -13.14
C LYS A 131 -14.15 -14.26 -13.29
N ILE A 132 -13.07 -13.55 -12.93
CA ILE A 132 -11.71 -14.06 -13.02
C ILE A 132 -11.49 -15.20 -12.02
N PHE A 133 -11.85 -15.04 -10.75
CA PHE A 133 -11.62 -16.04 -9.71
C PHE A 133 -12.43 -17.32 -9.93
N THR A 134 -13.65 -17.21 -10.47
CA THR A 134 -14.42 -18.38 -10.91
C THR A 134 -13.74 -19.12 -12.08
N GLU A 135 -13.20 -18.39 -13.06
CA GLU A 135 -12.54 -19.02 -14.22
C GLU A 135 -11.19 -19.65 -13.84
N ILE A 136 -10.37 -18.97 -13.03
CA ILE A 136 -9.09 -19.53 -12.58
C ILE A 136 -9.29 -20.72 -11.63
N ASP A 137 -10.34 -20.72 -10.79
CA ASP A 137 -10.65 -21.87 -9.93
C ASP A 137 -10.96 -23.12 -10.75
N ARG A 138 -11.65 -22.95 -11.89
CA ARG A 138 -12.00 -24.04 -12.81
C ARG A 138 -10.78 -24.62 -13.52
N ILE A 139 -9.83 -23.80 -13.94
CA ILE A 139 -8.70 -24.21 -14.79
C ILE A 139 -7.43 -24.53 -14.00
N ALA A 140 -7.26 -23.98 -12.80
CA ALA A 140 -6.04 -24.12 -12.05
C ALA A 140 -5.83 -25.56 -11.59
N LYS A 141 -4.65 -26.11 -11.87
CA LYS A 141 -4.26 -27.45 -11.42
C LYS A 141 -4.41 -27.61 -9.89
N PRO A 142 -4.60 -28.85 -9.39
CA PRO A 142 -4.55 -29.11 -7.96
C PRO A 142 -3.24 -28.60 -7.34
N GLY A 143 -3.35 -27.94 -6.19
CA GLY A 143 -2.19 -27.37 -5.50
C GLY A 143 -1.73 -25.99 -5.99
N ALA A 144 -2.31 -25.43 -7.05
CA ALA A 144 -2.03 -24.05 -7.45
C ALA A 144 -2.53 -23.04 -6.40
N ILE A 145 -1.77 -21.96 -6.18
CA ILE A 145 -2.15 -20.83 -5.34
C ILE A 145 -2.84 -19.76 -6.20
N LEU A 146 -3.96 -19.23 -5.72
CA LEU A 146 -4.69 -18.14 -6.37
C LEU A 146 -4.49 -16.87 -5.56
N ALA A 147 -3.88 -15.86 -6.17
CA ALA A 147 -3.58 -14.60 -5.49
C ALA A 147 -4.27 -13.42 -6.17
N THR A 148 -4.67 -12.43 -5.38
CA THR A 148 -5.12 -11.12 -5.89
C THR A 148 -4.16 -10.02 -5.42
N ASN A 149 -3.86 -9.08 -6.30
CA ASN A 149 -3.15 -7.83 -5.99
C ASN A 149 -4.11 -6.70 -5.58
N THR A 150 -5.38 -7.01 -5.27
CA THR A 150 -6.33 -5.98 -4.80
C THR A 150 -5.75 -5.16 -3.66
N SER A 151 -6.10 -3.88 -3.62
CA SER A 151 -5.57 -2.88 -2.69
C SER A 151 -6.52 -2.55 -1.55
N ALA A 152 -7.81 -2.88 -1.71
CA ALA A 152 -8.84 -2.57 -0.73
C ALA A 152 -10.05 -3.52 -0.74
N LEU A 153 -10.24 -4.37 -1.77
CA LEU A 153 -11.40 -5.26 -1.79
C LEU A 153 -11.27 -6.39 -0.76
N ASP A 154 -12.42 -6.87 -0.32
CA ASP A 154 -12.53 -7.98 0.61
C ASP A 154 -12.08 -9.29 -0.05
N ILE A 155 -10.95 -9.83 0.43
CA ILE A 155 -10.37 -11.08 -0.07
C ILE A 155 -11.13 -12.29 0.44
N ASP A 156 -11.81 -12.20 1.59
CA ASP A 156 -12.69 -13.28 2.06
C ASP A 156 -13.86 -13.47 1.09
N ALA A 157 -14.43 -12.35 0.62
CA ALA A 157 -15.45 -12.37 -0.43
C ALA A 157 -14.93 -12.96 -1.75
N ILE A 158 -13.69 -12.68 -2.13
CA ILE A 158 -13.04 -13.27 -3.33
C ILE A 158 -12.80 -14.78 -3.14
N ALA A 159 -12.29 -15.19 -1.97
CA ALA A 159 -12.00 -16.58 -1.66
C ALA A 159 -13.28 -17.44 -1.70
N ALA A 160 -14.39 -16.91 -1.19
CA ALA A 160 -15.70 -17.55 -1.22
C ALA A 160 -16.29 -17.78 -2.62
N MET A 161 -15.70 -17.18 -3.67
CA MET A 161 -16.10 -17.40 -5.07
C MET A 161 -15.46 -18.66 -5.68
N THR A 162 -14.53 -19.27 -4.95
CA THR A 162 -13.76 -20.44 -5.39
C THR A 162 -14.17 -21.67 -4.59
N SER A 163 -13.97 -22.85 -5.17
CA SER A 163 -14.07 -24.14 -4.48
C SER A 163 -12.85 -24.46 -3.60
N ARG A 164 -11.84 -23.60 -3.61
CA ARG A 164 -10.56 -23.74 -2.89
C ARG A 164 -10.18 -22.51 -2.06
N PRO A 165 -11.05 -21.98 -1.19
CA PRO A 165 -10.75 -20.75 -0.43
C PRO A 165 -9.46 -20.85 0.41
N GLN A 166 -9.05 -22.07 0.80
CA GLN A 166 -7.77 -22.33 1.45
C GLN A 166 -6.53 -22.05 0.60
N ASP A 167 -6.68 -21.99 -0.72
CA ASP A 167 -5.61 -21.72 -1.68
C ASP A 167 -5.63 -20.27 -2.21
N VAL A 168 -6.53 -19.44 -1.68
CA VAL A 168 -6.67 -18.02 -2.04
C VAL A 168 -5.92 -17.13 -1.04
N ILE A 169 -5.18 -16.14 -1.53
CA ILE A 169 -4.44 -15.18 -0.68
C ILE A 169 -4.33 -13.80 -1.35
N GLY A 170 -4.12 -12.74 -0.56
CA GLY A 170 -3.71 -11.44 -1.09
C GLY A 170 -2.21 -11.33 -1.21
N LEU A 171 -1.73 -10.88 -2.37
CA LEU A 171 -0.36 -10.43 -2.59
C LEU A 171 -0.40 -8.97 -3.03
N HIS A 172 -0.53 -8.06 -2.08
CA HIS A 172 -0.66 -6.63 -2.36
C HIS A 172 0.71 -5.99 -2.56
N PHE A 173 1.08 -5.82 -3.84
CA PHE A 173 2.28 -5.13 -4.27
C PHE A 173 2.05 -3.62 -4.32
N PHE A 174 3.11 -2.87 -4.06
CA PHE A 174 3.09 -1.41 -4.05
C PHE A 174 3.61 -0.83 -5.37
N SER A 175 2.87 0.11 -5.95
CA SER A 175 3.28 0.74 -7.20
C SER A 175 4.46 1.71 -6.98
N PRO A 176 5.50 1.69 -7.85
CA PRO A 176 5.75 0.74 -8.93
C PRO A 176 6.23 -0.63 -8.40
N ALA A 177 5.51 -1.72 -8.75
CA ALA A 177 5.72 -3.04 -8.15
C ALA A 177 7.11 -3.65 -8.37
N ASN A 178 7.82 -3.27 -9.43
CA ASN A 178 9.18 -3.70 -9.74
C ASN A 178 10.26 -2.92 -8.95
N VAL A 179 9.88 -1.84 -8.26
CA VAL A 179 10.79 -0.96 -7.51
C VAL A 179 10.52 -1.06 -6.01
N MET A 180 9.26 -0.91 -5.60
CA MET A 180 8.88 -0.89 -4.19
C MET A 180 9.18 -2.22 -3.52
N LYS A 181 9.68 -2.17 -2.28
CA LYS A 181 10.12 -3.36 -1.54
C LYS A 181 9.00 -4.03 -0.76
N LEU A 182 8.04 -3.26 -0.27
CA LEU A 182 6.94 -3.82 0.52
C LEU A 182 6.06 -4.76 -0.31
N LEU A 183 5.66 -5.86 0.32
CA LEU A 183 4.58 -6.74 -0.09
C LEU A 183 3.71 -7.04 1.15
N GLU A 184 2.46 -6.58 1.15
CA GLU A 184 1.50 -7.04 2.15
C GLU A 184 0.98 -8.40 1.71
N ILE A 185 1.27 -9.44 2.50
CA ILE A 185 0.68 -10.77 2.32
C ILE A 185 -0.60 -10.78 3.15
N VAL A 186 -1.74 -10.76 2.48
CA VAL A 186 -3.04 -10.61 3.15
C VAL A 186 -3.69 -11.97 3.30
N ARG A 187 -3.80 -12.43 4.54
CA ARG A 187 -4.37 -13.72 4.88
C ARG A 187 -5.89 -13.59 5.02
N ALA A 188 -6.62 -14.26 4.13
CA ALA A 188 -8.06 -14.47 4.26
C ALA A 188 -8.36 -15.56 5.31
N ASP A 189 -9.60 -15.62 5.75
CA ASP A 189 -10.04 -16.45 6.87
C ASP A 189 -9.73 -17.94 6.65
N HIS A 190 -9.93 -18.41 5.42
CA HIS A 190 -9.69 -19.80 5.06
C HIS A 190 -8.29 -20.06 4.51
N THR A 191 -7.49 -19.04 4.15
CA THR A 191 -6.15 -19.20 3.55
C THR A 191 -5.30 -20.13 4.39
N GLY A 192 -4.85 -21.25 3.81
CA GLY A 192 -4.09 -22.30 4.49
C GLY A 192 -2.70 -21.84 4.95
N ASP A 193 -2.22 -22.43 6.03
CA ASP A 193 -0.93 -22.09 6.65
C ASP A 193 0.25 -22.33 5.69
N ALA A 194 0.16 -23.41 4.89
CA ALA A 194 1.16 -23.73 3.88
C ALA A 194 1.20 -22.67 2.77
N ILE A 195 0.07 -22.01 2.47
CA ILE A 195 0.01 -20.93 1.48
C ILE A 195 0.71 -19.70 2.02
N VAL A 196 0.39 -19.31 3.26
CA VAL A 196 1.06 -18.21 3.95
C VAL A 196 2.57 -18.44 3.99
N ALA A 197 3.01 -19.61 4.45
CA ALA A 197 4.43 -19.97 4.51
C ALA A 197 5.10 -19.92 3.12
N THR A 198 4.43 -20.46 2.10
CA THR A 198 4.93 -20.45 0.71
C THR A 198 5.09 -19.02 0.20
N CYS A 199 4.09 -18.15 0.41
CA CYS A 199 4.14 -16.76 -0.04
C CYS A 199 5.18 -15.92 0.72
N MET A 200 5.35 -16.14 2.04
CA MET A 200 6.41 -15.50 2.82
C MET A 200 7.80 -15.91 2.30
N ALA A 201 8.01 -17.20 2.00
CA ALA A 201 9.27 -17.68 1.41
C ALA A 201 9.49 -17.12 0.00
N LEU A 202 8.45 -17.12 -0.83
CA LEU A 202 8.49 -16.58 -2.19
C LEU A 202 8.85 -15.09 -2.21
N ALA A 203 8.35 -14.31 -1.26
CA ALA A 203 8.70 -12.89 -1.12
C ALA A 203 10.20 -12.66 -0.93
N LYS A 204 10.88 -13.54 -0.16
CA LYS A 204 12.36 -13.52 -0.04
C LYS A 204 13.03 -13.78 -1.38
N THR A 205 12.55 -14.79 -2.12
CA THR A 205 13.08 -15.14 -3.45
C THR A 205 13.00 -13.97 -4.43
N ILE A 206 11.91 -13.20 -4.41
CA ILE A 206 11.74 -12.03 -5.27
C ILE A 206 12.25 -10.72 -4.65
N ASN A 207 13.03 -10.80 -3.56
CA ASN A 207 13.67 -9.67 -2.89
C ASN A 207 12.67 -8.56 -2.50
N LYS A 208 11.54 -8.97 -1.93
CA LYS A 208 10.54 -8.13 -1.27
C LYS A 208 10.69 -8.22 0.25
N THR A 209 10.20 -7.19 0.94
CA THR A 209 9.97 -7.17 2.38
C THR A 209 8.50 -7.52 2.60
N ALA A 210 8.23 -8.75 3.03
CA ALA A 210 6.85 -9.19 3.27
C ALA A 210 6.42 -8.94 4.71
N VAL A 211 5.17 -8.55 4.87
CA VAL A 211 4.50 -8.47 6.17
C VAL A 211 3.14 -9.16 6.06
N LEU A 212 2.85 -10.07 6.99
CA LEU A 212 1.57 -10.76 7.05
C LEU A 212 0.53 -9.86 7.73
N VAL A 213 -0.60 -9.64 7.05
CA VAL A 213 -1.73 -8.84 7.54
C VAL A 213 -3.05 -9.57 7.31
N GLY A 214 -4.10 -9.14 7.99
CA GLY A 214 -5.45 -9.67 7.84
C GLY A 214 -6.30 -8.83 6.89
N VAL A 215 -7.40 -9.41 6.42
CA VAL A 215 -8.37 -8.71 5.58
C VAL A 215 -9.08 -7.62 6.37
N CYS A 216 -8.93 -6.38 5.91
CA CYS A 216 -9.73 -5.22 6.29
C CYS A 216 -9.61 -4.14 5.17
N PRO A 217 -10.51 -3.15 5.09
CA PRO A 217 -10.48 -2.14 4.03
C PRO A 217 -9.15 -1.38 3.99
N GLY A 218 -8.40 -1.51 2.88
CA GLY A 218 -7.07 -0.91 2.72
C GLY A 218 -5.95 -1.62 3.49
N PHE A 219 -6.22 -2.82 4.01
CA PHE A 219 -5.32 -3.63 4.84
C PHE A 219 -4.69 -2.80 5.96
N THR A 220 -3.37 -2.79 6.08
CA THR A 220 -2.69 -2.02 7.12
C THR A 220 -2.22 -0.67 6.58
N GLY A 221 -1.44 -0.68 5.51
CA GLY A 221 -0.81 0.54 5.01
C GLY A 221 -1.80 1.57 4.46
N ASN A 222 -2.68 1.17 3.53
CA ASN A 222 -3.58 2.12 2.86
C ASN A 222 -4.62 2.65 3.84
N ARG A 223 -5.11 1.78 4.74
CA ARG A 223 -6.02 2.14 5.83
C ARG A 223 -5.49 3.27 6.69
N ILE A 224 -4.22 3.17 7.12
CA ILE A 224 -3.55 4.23 7.88
C ILE A 224 -3.36 5.49 7.02
N LEU A 225 -2.96 5.32 5.76
CA LEU A 225 -2.72 6.43 4.83
C LEU A 225 -3.99 7.27 4.61
N PHE A 226 -5.16 6.62 4.53
CA PHE A 226 -6.44 7.31 4.34
C PHE A 226 -6.77 8.26 5.48
N LYS A 227 -6.37 7.96 6.73
CA LYS A 227 -6.59 8.88 7.87
C LYS A 227 -5.78 10.16 7.75
N ARG A 228 -4.52 10.06 7.30
CA ARG A 228 -3.69 11.23 6.98
C ARG A 228 -4.31 12.07 5.86
N GLN A 229 -4.74 11.41 4.78
CA GLN A 229 -5.33 12.10 3.63
C GLN A 229 -6.64 12.81 3.98
N ALA A 230 -7.51 12.17 4.76
CA ALA A 230 -8.76 12.75 5.21
C ALA A 230 -8.53 14.02 6.05
N GLN A 231 -7.55 14.01 6.96
CA GLN A 231 -7.20 15.20 7.76
C GLN A 231 -6.53 16.29 6.93
N ALA A 232 -5.63 15.93 6.02
CA ALA A 232 -5.06 16.87 5.07
C ALA A 232 -6.17 17.59 4.27
N LEU A 233 -7.17 16.86 3.78
CA LEU A 233 -8.32 17.46 3.07
C LEU A 233 -9.19 18.33 3.98
N LYS A 234 -9.37 17.96 5.26
CA LYS A 234 -10.08 18.81 6.22
C LYS A 234 -9.37 20.13 6.47
N LEU A 235 -8.03 20.12 6.57
CA LEU A 235 -7.24 21.35 6.70
C LEU A 235 -7.48 22.32 5.53
N LEU A 236 -7.64 21.80 4.30
CA LEU A 236 -8.03 22.63 3.14
C LEU A 236 -9.43 23.24 3.30
N HIS A 237 -10.38 22.49 3.87
CA HIS A 237 -11.71 23.01 4.19
C HIS A 237 -11.70 24.06 5.31
N GLN A 238 -10.66 24.07 6.13
CA GLN A 238 -10.42 25.11 7.15
C GLN A 238 -9.65 26.31 6.59
N GLY A 239 -9.17 26.25 5.34
CA GLY A 239 -8.46 27.34 4.67
C GLY A 239 -6.92 27.22 4.68
N VAL A 240 -6.35 26.13 5.18
CA VAL A 240 -4.90 25.87 5.08
C VAL A 240 -4.56 25.45 3.65
N MET A 241 -3.51 26.01 3.05
CA MET A 241 -3.21 25.74 1.65
C MET A 241 -2.45 24.40 1.46
N PRO A 242 -2.58 23.74 0.28
CA PRO A 242 -1.92 22.47 0.01
C PRO A 242 -0.41 22.49 0.23
N TRP A 243 0.26 23.58 -0.14
CA TRP A 243 1.70 23.76 0.05
C TRP A 243 2.13 23.98 1.49
N GLU A 244 1.26 24.50 2.36
CA GLU A 244 1.54 24.57 3.80
C GLU A 244 1.47 23.18 4.43
N VAL A 245 0.46 22.38 4.03
CA VAL A 245 0.32 20.99 4.49
C VAL A 245 1.50 20.13 4.05
N ASP A 246 1.84 20.21 2.76
CA ASP A 246 2.96 19.46 2.22
C ASP A 246 4.30 19.93 2.80
N ALA A 247 4.51 21.24 2.99
CA ALA A 247 5.73 21.74 3.62
C ALA A 247 5.89 21.21 5.05
N ALA A 248 4.82 21.17 5.84
CA ALA A 248 4.85 20.61 7.18
C ALA A 248 5.20 19.11 7.17
N LEU A 249 4.57 18.31 6.31
CA LEU A 249 4.85 16.88 6.20
C LEU A 249 6.22 16.56 5.56
N ASN A 250 6.71 17.43 4.69
CA ASN A 250 8.07 17.35 4.16
C ASN A 250 9.09 17.68 5.26
N SER A 251 8.83 18.68 6.10
CA SER A 251 9.67 19.01 7.25
C SER A 251 9.69 17.90 8.30
N PHE A 252 8.59 17.15 8.43
CA PHE A 252 8.53 15.92 9.22
C PHE A 252 9.45 14.83 8.64
N GLY A 253 9.72 14.85 7.32
CA GLY A 253 10.69 13.97 6.65
C GLY A 253 10.10 13.12 5.53
N PHE A 254 8.82 13.26 5.20
CA PHE A 254 8.29 12.62 3.98
C PHE A 254 8.94 13.26 2.75
N ARG A 255 9.24 12.45 1.73
CA ARG A 255 9.81 12.96 0.48
C ARG A 255 8.84 13.88 -0.28
N MET A 256 7.54 13.57 -0.19
CA MET A 256 6.45 14.33 -0.79
C MET A 256 5.27 14.34 0.17
N GLY A 257 4.66 15.50 0.32
CA GLY A 257 3.40 15.66 1.03
C GLY A 257 2.23 15.04 0.26
N PRO A 258 1.04 14.95 0.90
CA PRO A 258 -0.14 14.33 0.30
C PRO A 258 -0.57 14.97 -1.03
N PHE A 259 -0.44 16.29 -1.20
CA PHE A 259 -0.92 16.95 -2.43
C PHE A 259 0.09 16.86 -3.57
N GLN A 260 1.38 16.96 -3.27
CA GLN A 260 2.47 16.62 -4.19
C GLN A 260 2.34 15.17 -4.69
N MET A 261 2.05 14.23 -3.79
CA MET A 261 1.84 12.82 -4.13
C MET A 261 0.59 12.63 -4.99
N ALA A 262 -0.51 13.33 -4.69
CA ALA A 262 -1.72 13.29 -5.49
C ALA A 262 -1.49 13.82 -6.92
N ASP A 263 -0.77 14.93 -7.07
CA ASP A 263 -0.42 15.48 -8.39
C ASP A 263 0.54 14.57 -9.16
N LEU A 264 1.45 13.86 -8.49
CA LEU A 264 2.32 12.87 -9.13
C LEU A 264 1.52 11.66 -9.63
N ALA A 265 0.59 11.14 -8.82
CA ALA A 265 -0.27 10.02 -9.21
C ALA A 265 -1.24 10.39 -10.35
N GLY A 266 -1.70 11.64 -10.33
CA GLY A 266 -2.70 12.17 -11.25
C GLY A 266 -4.06 12.29 -10.58
N LEU A 267 -4.61 13.51 -10.56
CA LEU A 267 -5.87 13.79 -9.85
C LEU A 267 -7.08 13.12 -10.50
N ASP A 268 -6.98 12.78 -11.78
CA ASP A 268 -8.03 12.13 -12.56
C ASP A 268 -8.02 10.59 -12.43
N LEU A 269 -7.14 10.01 -11.60
CA LEU A 269 -7.16 8.59 -11.32
C LEU A 269 -8.48 8.21 -10.62
N GLY A 270 -9.26 7.34 -11.28
CA GLY A 270 -10.60 6.96 -10.80
C GLY A 270 -11.63 8.09 -10.89
N TRP A 271 -11.38 9.12 -11.71
CA TRP A 271 -12.28 10.24 -11.96
C TRP A 271 -12.63 10.32 -13.46
N SER A 272 -13.83 10.79 -13.74
CA SER A 272 -14.29 11.07 -15.11
C SER A 272 -15.12 12.35 -15.11
N LYS A 273 -15.20 13.03 -16.25
CA LYS A 273 -15.87 14.33 -16.34
C LYS A 273 -17.33 14.25 -15.89
N GLY A 274 -17.76 15.18 -15.04
CA GLY A 274 -19.11 15.25 -14.49
C GLY A 274 -19.34 14.37 -13.24
N ILE A 275 -18.36 13.57 -12.79
CA ILE A 275 -18.49 12.80 -11.56
C ILE A 275 -18.36 13.72 -10.33
N THR A 276 -19.19 13.49 -9.32
CA THR A 276 -19.05 14.11 -8.00
C THR A 276 -18.54 13.07 -7.02
N THR A 277 -17.41 13.36 -6.38
CA THR A 277 -16.74 12.46 -5.44
C THR A 277 -16.72 13.06 -4.03
N LYS A 278 -16.14 12.34 -3.07
CA LYS A 278 -15.95 12.83 -1.70
C LYS A 278 -14.86 13.90 -1.58
N ASN A 279 -14.19 14.26 -2.68
CA ASN A 279 -13.17 15.30 -2.73
C ASN A 279 -13.55 16.35 -3.79
N PRO A 280 -14.46 17.28 -3.46
CA PRO A 280 -14.96 18.27 -4.41
C PRO A 280 -13.88 19.25 -4.89
N ILE A 281 -12.81 19.45 -4.12
CA ILE A 281 -11.65 20.25 -4.53
C ILE A 281 -10.95 19.58 -5.70
N ARG A 282 -10.66 18.28 -5.60
CA ARG A 282 -10.06 17.49 -6.67
C ARG A 282 -10.95 17.47 -7.91
N ASP A 283 -12.25 17.29 -7.74
CA ASP A 283 -13.20 17.25 -8.86
C ASP A 283 -13.18 18.58 -9.61
N ALA A 284 -13.22 19.70 -8.87
CA ALA A 284 -13.14 21.04 -9.46
C ALA A 284 -11.80 21.33 -10.16
N LEU A 285 -10.68 20.78 -9.68
CA LEU A 285 -9.39 20.87 -10.37
C LEU A 285 -9.39 20.04 -11.67
N CYS A 286 -9.93 18.82 -11.64
CA CYS A 286 -10.02 17.96 -12.81
C CYS A 286 -10.93 18.53 -13.91
N GLU A 287 -12.05 19.17 -13.53
CA GLU A 287 -12.92 19.89 -14.48
C GLU A 287 -12.22 21.06 -15.18
N LEU A 288 -11.16 21.61 -14.57
CA LEU A 288 -10.31 22.65 -15.15
C LEU A 288 -9.09 22.09 -15.89
N ASP A 289 -9.07 20.78 -16.15
CA ASP A 289 -7.95 20.05 -16.76
C ASP A 289 -6.64 20.11 -15.94
N ARG A 290 -6.74 20.40 -14.64
CA ARG A 290 -5.62 20.40 -13.70
C ARG A 290 -5.49 19.03 -13.06
N ARG A 291 -4.87 18.08 -13.78
CA ARG A 291 -4.79 16.65 -13.42
C ARG A 291 -3.44 16.23 -12.83
N GLY A 292 -2.65 17.18 -12.32
CA GLY A 292 -1.35 16.95 -11.70
C GLY A 292 -0.17 17.14 -12.65
N GLN A 293 0.94 16.45 -12.39
CA GLN A 293 2.19 16.63 -13.14
C GLN A 293 2.07 16.31 -14.62
N LYS A 294 1.15 15.41 -15.01
CA LYS A 294 0.97 15.01 -16.41
C LYS A 294 0.36 16.11 -17.28
N THR A 295 -0.37 17.04 -16.68
CA THR A 295 -0.92 18.24 -17.31
C THR A 295 -0.18 19.51 -16.87
N MET A 296 0.97 19.35 -16.19
CA MET A 296 1.77 20.44 -15.61
C MET A 296 1.01 21.35 -14.62
N ALA A 297 -0.14 20.89 -14.14
CA ALA A 297 -1.06 21.67 -13.32
C ALA A 297 -1.98 20.74 -12.54
N GLY A 298 -2.09 20.93 -11.23
CA GLY A 298 -2.93 20.18 -10.29
C GLY A 298 -3.21 21.05 -9.05
N TYR A 299 -2.96 20.53 -7.85
CA TYR A 299 -2.85 21.37 -6.65
C TYR A 299 -1.75 22.41 -6.79
N TYR A 300 -0.66 22.07 -7.48
CA TYR A 300 0.45 22.96 -7.83
C TYR A 300 0.45 23.33 -9.32
N ASP A 301 1.20 24.37 -9.68
CA ASP A 301 1.67 24.57 -11.05
C ASP A 301 3.08 23.99 -11.19
N TYR A 302 3.38 23.39 -12.36
CA TYR A 302 4.65 22.71 -12.62
C TYR A 302 5.37 23.32 -13.82
N ASP A 303 6.67 23.56 -13.67
CA ASP A 303 7.54 23.97 -14.79
C ASP A 303 7.99 22.77 -15.64
N ALA A 304 8.75 23.00 -16.71
CA ALA A 304 9.26 21.94 -17.60
C ALA A 304 10.09 20.85 -16.90
N THR A 305 10.66 21.15 -15.72
CA THR A 305 11.42 20.20 -14.88
C THR A 305 10.54 19.47 -13.86
N ARG A 306 9.22 19.75 -13.85
CA ARG A 306 8.23 19.28 -12.88
C ARG A 306 8.52 19.75 -11.46
N THR A 307 9.10 20.93 -11.31
CA THR A 307 9.23 21.58 -10.01
C THR A 307 7.88 22.19 -9.60
N PRO A 308 7.33 21.84 -8.42
CA PRO A 308 6.04 22.36 -7.97
C PRO A 308 6.15 23.81 -7.47
N THR A 309 5.18 24.64 -7.82
CA THR A 309 5.02 26.02 -7.33
C THR A 309 3.60 26.26 -6.82
N PRO A 310 3.40 27.01 -5.71
CA PRO A 310 2.07 27.38 -5.23
C PRO A 310 1.21 28.02 -6.33
N SER A 311 -0.02 27.52 -6.51
CA SER A 311 -0.90 27.95 -7.59
C SER A 311 -2.00 28.89 -7.09
N PRO A 312 -2.07 30.15 -7.60
CA PRO A 312 -3.20 31.04 -7.34
C PRO A 312 -4.53 30.47 -7.85
N VAL A 313 -4.52 29.69 -8.93
CA VAL A 313 -5.73 29.04 -9.48
C VAL A 313 -6.24 28.00 -8.48
N SER A 314 -5.37 27.16 -7.95
CA SER A 314 -5.76 26.18 -6.93
C SER A 314 -6.29 26.85 -5.66
N ALA A 315 -5.68 27.96 -5.21
CA ALA A 315 -6.20 28.73 -4.07
C ALA A 315 -7.63 29.24 -4.32
N GLN A 316 -7.91 29.76 -5.52
CA GLN A 316 -9.25 30.21 -5.90
C GLN A 316 -10.25 29.06 -5.97
N VAL A 317 -9.84 27.90 -6.50
CA VAL A 317 -10.68 26.70 -6.54
C VAL A 317 -11.03 26.24 -5.13
N ILE A 318 -10.05 26.16 -4.22
CA ILE A 318 -10.26 25.78 -2.82
C ILE A 318 -11.24 26.77 -2.18
N LYS A 319 -10.99 28.08 -2.27
CA LYS A 319 -11.89 29.10 -1.71
C LYS A 319 -13.32 28.97 -2.26
N ARG A 320 -13.47 28.73 -3.57
CA ARG A 320 -14.79 28.55 -4.20
C ARG A 320 -15.51 27.30 -3.69
N VAL A 321 -14.79 26.20 -3.51
CA VAL A 321 -15.37 24.91 -3.09
C VAL A 321 -15.69 24.90 -1.60
N THR A 322 -14.81 25.44 -0.76
CA THR A 322 -14.92 25.32 0.70
C THR A 322 -15.57 26.54 1.36
N GLY A 323 -15.55 27.70 0.70
CA GLY A 323 -15.96 28.97 1.28
C GLY A 323 -14.98 29.54 2.32
N ALA A 324 -13.92 28.80 2.67
CA ALA A 324 -12.97 29.20 3.69
C ALA A 324 -12.02 30.29 3.17
N ASN A 325 -11.73 31.27 4.04
CA ASN A 325 -10.66 32.22 3.79
C ASN A 325 -9.31 31.55 4.11
N PRO A 326 -8.23 31.88 3.38
CA PRO A 326 -6.91 31.35 3.71
C PRO A 326 -6.53 31.66 5.16
N VAL A 327 -6.08 30.64 5.88
CA VAL A 327 -5.55 30.75 7.24
C VAL A 327 -4.17 30.11 7.29
N SER A 328 -3.26 30.69 8.07
CA SER A 328 -1.99 30.05 8.35
C SER A 328 -2.11 29.24 9.64
N MET A 329 -1.52 28.05 9.65
CA MET A 329 -1.50 27.15 10.78
C MET A 329 -0.05 26.78 11.10
N PRO A 330 0.35 26.72 12.39
CA PRO A 330 1.70 26.30 12.75
C PRO A 330 2.04 24.92 12.15
N PRO A 331 3.25 24.73 11.58
CA PRO A 331 3.63 23.45 10.97
C PRO A 331 3.48 22.26 11.92
N GLN A 332 3.79 22.46 13.20
CA GLN A 332 3.64 21.42 14.22
C GLN A 332 2.17 20.99 14.39
N THR A 333 1.22 21.93 14.41
CA THR A 333 -0.21 21.62 14.50
C THR A 333 -0.71 20.85 13.28
N ILE A 334 -0.20 21.17 12.08
CA ILE A 334 -0.49 20.43 10.84
C ILE A 334 0.05 18.99 10.95
N ILE A 335 1.30 18.82 11.41
CA ILE A 335 1.93 17.52 11.62
C ILE A 335 1.09 16.69 12.59
N GLU A 336 0.74 17.22 13.75
CA GLU A 336 -0.08 16.51 14.76
C GLU A 336 -1.45 16.10 14.20
N THR A 337 -2.11 17.01 13.49
CA THR A 337 -3.42 16.77 12.88
C THR A 337 -3.37 15.71 11.78
N CYS A 338 -2.25 15.57 11.07
CA CYS A 338 -2.09 14.58 10.01
C CYS A 338 -1.49 13.24 10.49
N ILE A 339 -0.58 13.27 11.47
CA ILE A 339 0.22 12.11 11.90
C ILE A 339 -0.44 11.35 13.04
N TYR A 340 -1.02 12.00 14.04
CA TYR A 340 -1.60 11.29 15.19
C TYR A 340 -2.78 10.39 14.81
N PRO A 341 -3.64 10.78 13.85
CA PRO A 341 -4.67 9.88 13.31
C PRO A 341 -4.11 8.61 12.66
N MET A 342 -2.89 8.66 12.13
CA MET A 342 -2.22 7.47 11.60
C MET A 342 -1.86 6.48 12.72
N ILE A 343 -1.30 6.99 13.81
CA ILE A 343 -0.93 6.18 14.99
C ILE A 343 -2.19 5.61 15.65
N ASN A 344 -3.24 6.42 15.77
CA ASN A 344 -4.53 5.98 16.28
C ASN A 344 -5.13 4.86 15.43
N GLU A 345 -5.06 4.97 14.10
CA GLU A 345 -5.55 3.91 13.21
C GLU A 345 -4.72 2.63 13.29
N ALA A 346 -3.40 2.76 13.45
CA ALA A 346 -2.51 1.63 13.69
C ALA A 346 -2.90 0.84 14.96
N LEU A 347 -3.32 1.54 16.02
CA LEU A 347 -3.86 0.92 17.22
C LEU A 347 -5.19 0.20 16.97
N LYS A 348 -6.11 0.79 16.18
CA LYS A 348 -7.37 0.12 15.80
C LYS A 348 -7.12 -1.17 15.01
N ILE A 349 -6.14 -1.17 14.10
CA ILE A 349 -5.73 -2.36 13.36
C ILE A 349 -5.21 -3.46 14.30
N LEU A 350 -4.46 -3.09 15.36
CA LEU A 350 -4.00 -4.02 16.39
C LEU A 350 -5.16 -4.55 17.25
N GLU A 351 -6.12 -3.70 17.65
CA GLU A 351 -7.34 -4.09 18.38
C GLU A 351 -8.17 -5.12 17.62
N GLU A 352 -8.27 -4.92 16.31
CA GLU A 352 -8.99 -5.81 15.40
C GLU A 352 -8.18 -7.07 15.04
N ASN A 353 -6.99 -7.24 15.62
CA ASN A 353 -6.09 -8.35 15.35
C ASN A 353 -5.79 -8.53 13.86
N LYS A 354 -5.67 -7.44 13.09
CA LYS A 354 -5.39 -7.46 11.64
C LYS A 354 -3.90 -7.40 11.29
N VAL A 355 -3.04 -7.35 12.30
CA VAL A 355 -1.59 -7.43 12.18
C VAL A 355 -1.02 -8.15 13.39
N GLN A 356 0.16 -8.75 13.27
CA GLN A 356 0.71 -9.60 14.33
C GLN A 356 1.26 -8.79 15.51
N ARG A 357 1.85 -7.62 15.23
CA ARG A 357 2.56 -6.83 16.24
C ARG A 357 2.75 -5.38 15.78
N PRO A 358 3.08 -4.45 16.68
CA PRO A 358 3.37 -3.05 16.34
C PRO A 358 4.49 -2.88 15.30
N SER A 359 5.58 -3.64 15.44
CA SER A 359 6.73 -3.54 14.52
C SER A 359 6.42 -3.92 13.07
N ASP A 360 5.42 -4.76 12.83
CA ASP A 360 4.98 -5.11 11.48
C ASP A 360 4.35 -3.89 10.77
N ILE A 361 3.64 -3.02 11.49
CA ILE A 361 3.11 -1.75 10.98
C ILE A 361 4.26 -0.80 10.61
N ASP A 362 5.27 -0.72 11.47
CA ASP A 362 6.43 0.14 11.24
C ASP A 362 7.23 -0.31 10.00
N VAL A 363 7.41 -1.62 9.82
CA VAL A 363 8.02 -2.20 8.60
C VAL A 363 7.22 -1.83 7.35
N ILE A 364 5.89 -1.91 7.39
CA ILE A 364 5.01 -1.49 6.29
C ILE A 364 5.26 -0.03 5.94
N TRP A 365 5.24 0.87 6.92
CA TRP A 365 5.37 2.30 6.69
C TRP A 365 6.75 2.73 6.20
N LEU A 366 7.80 2.10 6.72
CA LEU A 366 9.18 2.29 6.26
C LEU A 366 9.39 1.86 4.80
N ASN A 367 8.83 0.71 4.41
CA ASN A 367 9.15 0.08 3.13
C ASN A 367 8.12 0.34 2.01
N GLY A 368 6.91 0.79 2.36
CA GLY A 368 5.82 1.05 1.42
C GLY A 368 5.50 2.53 1.21
N TYR A 369 5.63 3.34 2.27
CA TYR A 369 5.08 4.70 2.30
C TYR A 369 6.14 5.79 2.58
N GLY A 370 7.39 5.38 2.74
CA GLY A 370 8.52 6.30 2.93
C GLY A 370 8.46 7.04 4.26
N TRP A 371 8.04 6.36 5.34
CA TRP A 371 8.14 6.92 6.68
C TRP A 371 9.59 7.31 7.01
N PRO A 372 9.84 8.46 7.67
CA PRO A 372 11.21 8.90 7.98
C PRO A 372 11.90 7.92 8.93
N ALA A 373 12.99 7.31 8.48
CA ALA A 373 13.68 6.26 9.24
C ALA A 373 14.25 6.76 10.58
N ASP A 374 14.62 8.04 10.68
CA ASP A 374 15.03 8.68 11.94
C ASP A 374 13.91 8.69 13.00
N LYS A 375 12.67 8.39 12.60
CA LYS A 375 11.47 8.31 13.45
C LYS A 375 10.99 6.88 13.70
N GLY A 376 11.72 5.85 13.24
CA GLY A 376 11.37 4.45 13.44
C GLY A 376 10.20 4.01 12.56
N GLY A 377 8.99 4.40 12.94
CA GLY A 377 7.72 4.05 12.30
C GLY A 377 6.58 4.67 13.09
N PRO A 378 5.31 4.56 12.66
CA PRO A 378 4.18 5.10 13.42
C PRO A 378 4.14 4.67 14.89
N MET A 379 4.43 3.41 15.18
CA MET A 379 4.38 2.85 16.54
C MET A 379 5.56 3.34 17.37
N CYS A 380 6.78 3.23 16.86
CA CYS A 380 7.98 3.77 17.50
C CYS A 380 7.90 5.30 17.72
N TYR A 381 7.30 6.03 16.78
CA TYR A 381 7.09 7.47 16.91
C TYR A 381 6.02 7.79 17.97
N GLY A 382 5.00 6.94 18.11
CA GLY A 382 4.02 7.00 19.20
C GLY A 382 4.68 7.05 20.59
N ASP A 383 5.69 6.21 20.82
CA ASP A 383 6.45 6.20 22.08
C ASP A 383 7.21 7.49 22.35
N ARG A 384 7.71 8.14 21.30
CA ARG A 384 8.45 9.41 21.45
C ARG A 384 7.54 10.57 21.84
N ILE A 385 6.30 10.55 21.37
CA ILE A 385 5.30 11.59 21.65
C ILE A 385 4.60 11.34 22.99
N GLY A 386 4.32 10.07 23.29
CA GLY A 386 3.57 9.64 24.47
C GLY A 386 2.06 9.58 24.24
N ALA A 387 1.44 8.52 24.77
CA ALA A 387 0.04 8.21 24.53
C ALA A 387 -0.93 9.29 25.02
N ALA A 388 -0.64 9.98 26.14
CA ALA A 388 -1.49 11.04 26.66
C ALA A 388 -1.60 12.24 25.70
N THR A 389 -0.49 12.65 25.09
CA THR A 389 -0.46 13.75 24.10
C THR A 389 -1.27 13.39 22.85
N ILE A 390 -1.07 12.17 22.34
CA ILE A 390 -1.80 11.68 21.17
C ILE A 390 -3.29 11.57 21.49
N LEU A 391 -3.65 11.02 22.66
CA LEU A 391 -5.03 10.88 23.11
C LEU A 391 -5.74 12.24 23.17
N ALA A 392 -5.13 13.26 23.77
CA ALA A 392 -5.73 14.59 23.88
C ALA A 392 -6.06 15.18 22.49
N LYS A 393 -5.15 15.02 21.52
CA LYS A 393 -5.41 15.46 20.14
C LYS A 393 -6.49 14.62 19.46
N MET A 394 -6.48 13.31 19.66
CA MET A 394 -7.49 12.43 19.06
C MET A 394 -8.88 12.65 19.65
N GLN A 395 -8.99 13.01 20.93
CA GLN A 395 -10.25 13.43 21.54
C GLN A 395 -10.77 14.70 20.87
N GLN A 396 -9.93 15.73 20.70
CA GLN A 396 -10.30 16.94 19.96
C GLN A 396 -10.81 16.61 18.54
N LEU A 397 -10.06 15.81 17.78
CA LEU A 397 -10.44 15.45 16.41
C LEU A 397 -11.68 14.55 16.36
N GLY A 398 -11.88 13.72 17.39
CA GLY A 398 -13.03 12.83 17.54
C GLY A 398 -14.32 13.58 17.88
N ASP A 399 -14.23 14.62 18.71
CA ASP A 399 -15.38 15.49 19.04
C ASP A 399 -15.89 16.25 17.80
N GLU A 400 -15.01 16.54 16.84
CA GLU A 400 -15.36 17.16 15.56
C GLU A 400 -15.89 16.15 14.52
N ASP A 401 -15.41 14.90 14.56
CA ASP A 401 -15.78 13.83 13.63
C ASP A 401 -15.48 12.44 14.23
N ASP A 402 -16.53 11.67 14.49
CA ASP A 402 -16.48 10.31 15.04
C ASP A 402 -15.58 9.35 14.24
N ALA A 403 -15.32 9.61 12.95
CA ALA A 403 -14.37 8.81 12.17
C ALA A 403 -12.92 8.87 12.70
N PHE A 404 -12.64 9.83 13.59
CA PHE A 404 -11.36 10.06 14.27
C PHE A 404 -11.42 9.81 15.78
N SER A 405 -12.45 9.16 16.31
CA SER A 405 -12.48 8.82 17.74
C SER A 405 -11.23 8.03 18.16
N PRO A 406 -10.71 8.25 19.39
CA PRO A 406 -9.59 7.49 19.93
C PRO A 406 -9.80 5.97 19.88
N ALA A 407 -8.71 5.24 19.66
CA ALA A 407 -8.67 3.80 19.83
C ALA A 407 -8.74 3.43 21.31
N LYS A 408 -9.33 2.28 21.66
CA LYS A 408 -9.43 1.81 23.06
C LYS A 408 -8.04 1.52 23.67
N LEU A 409 -7.10 1.02 22.86
CA LEU A 409 -5.72 0.83 23.24
C LEU A 409 -5.04 2.17 23.50
N LEU A 410 -5.38 3.24 22.77
CA LEU A 410 -4.80 4.55 23.03
C LEU A 410 -5.17 5.06 24.43
N GLU A 411 -6.44 4.88 24.81
CA GLU A 411 -6.91 5.19 26.17
C GLU A 411 -6.23 4.33 27.24
N THR A 412 -6.04 3.04 26.96
CA THR A 412 -5.33 2.12 27.86
C THR A 412 -3.87 2.55 28.05
N LEU A 413 -3.14 2.81 26.96
CA LEU A 413 -1.75 3.25 26.99
C LEU A 413 -1.58 4.59 27.70
N ALA A 414 -2.51 5.54 27.51
CA ALA A 414 -2.47 6.82 28.19
C ALA A 414 -2.64 6.68 29.72
N LYS A 415 -3.36 5.64 30.18
CA LYS A 415 -3.54 5.33 31.61
C LYS A 415 -2.39 4.53 32.19
N SER A 416 -1.89 3.52 31.47
CA SER A 416 -0.83 2.62 31.95
C SER A 416 0.57 3.23 31.83
N GLY A 417 0.77 4.13 30.87
CA GLY A 417 2.10 4.64 30.53
C GLY A 417 2.99 3.60 29.84
N GLU A 418 2.41 2.51 29.32
CA GLU A 418 3.14 1.50 28.55
C GLU A 418 3.54 2.02 27.16
N ARG A 419 4.46 1.29 26.52
CA ARG A 419 4.98 1.64 25.20
C ARG A 419 4.12 1.07 24.07
N PHE A 420 3.97 1.85 23.01
CA PHE A 420 3.33 1.46 21.75
C PHE A 420 4.01 0.25 21.11
N VAL A 421 5.34 0.16 21.15
CA VAL A 421 6.07 -0.96 20.54
C VAL A 421 5.97 -2.27 21.31
N ASP A 422 5.53 -2.23 22.57
CA ASP A 422 5.41 -3.40 23.45
C ASP A 422 3.98 -3.98 23.48
N ILE A 423 3.04 -3.40 22.74
CA ILE A 423 1.65 -3.88 22.69
C ILE A 423 1.61 -5.33 22.18
N ASP A 424 0.89 -6.17 22.90
CA ASP A 424 0.53 -7.52 22.49
C ASP A 424 -1.00 -7.69 22.55
N THR A 425 -1.63 -7.83 21.37
CA THR A 425 -3.08 -8.11 21.25
C THR A 425 -3.40 -9.58 20.99
N GLY A 426 -2.39 -10.47 21.08
CA GLY A 426 -2.51 -11.89 20.75
C GLY A 426 -2.35 -12.19 19.25
N GLY A 427 -1.70 -11.31 18.50
CA GLY A 427 -1.33 -11.53 17.11
C GLY A 427 -2.44 -11.36 16.08
N LEU A 428 -2.14 -11.76 14.84
CA LEU A 428 -3.10 -11.77 13.73
C LEU A 428 -4.12 -12.87 13.96
N LYS A 429 -5.42 -12.53 13.95
CA LYS A 429 -6.51 -13.50 14.02
C LYS A 429 -7.28 -13.50 12.71
N THR A 430 -7.38 -14.69 12.13
CA THR A 430 -8.31 -15.00 11.04
C THR A 430 -9.57 -15.60 11.65
N GLY A 431 -10.74 -15.41 11.04
CA GLY A 431 -12.05 -15.93 11.46
C GLY A 431 -12.18 -17.46 11.54
N ARG A 432 -11.07 -18.21 11.53
CA ARG A 432 -11.06 -19.61 11.92
C ARG A 432 -11.46 -19.70 13.40
N PRO A 433 -12.52 -20.47 13.74
CA PRO A 433 -12.70 -20.87 15.13
C PRO A 433 -11.42 -21.60 15.58
N SER A 434 -10.89 -21.18 16.72
CA SER A 434 -9.81 -21.87 17.44
C SER A 434 -10.19 -23.29 17.81
#